data_AF-A0A3C0G0R4-F1
#
_entry.id   AF-A0A3C0G0R4-F1
#
_cell.length_a   1.000
_cell.length_b   1.000
_cell.length_c   1.000
_cell.angle_alpha   90.00
_cell.angle_beta   90.00
_cell.angle_gamma   90.00
#
_symmetry.space_group_name_H-M   'P 1'
#
loop_
_entity.id
_entity.type
_entity.pdbx_description
1 polymer ?
#
loop_
_entity_poly.entity_id
_entity_poly.type
_entity_poly.pdbx_seq_one_letter_code
_entity_poly.pdbx_strand_id
1 'polypeptide(L)'
;MNNIQGFGIKNFRSFNEDGVTLDNLKKINVIIGKNNCGKSNVLRFLQTLNSNIQELNKFPNDIQNQHRRNGQQAILQIKIKGEELPVNQDQFHQNRKFDFQKFISEYHKFDISINSQSIELPKIFGTFNQYQLLPFQQKYSSAGVSQLLTTIKESWTSAIIQKVRNTFSDLIYIPH
;
A
#
# COMPACT_ATOMS: atom_id res chain seq x y z
N MET A 1 -6.29 -6.68 -16.94
CA MET A 1 -5.30 -5.71 -16.45
C MET A 1 -5.84 -5.12 -15.16
N ASN A 2 -5.20 -5.40 -14.01
CA ASN A 2 -5.62 -4.83 -12.74
C ASN A 2 -5.10 -3.40 -12.65
N ASN A 3 -5.98 -2.45 -12.97
CA ASN A 3 -5.67 -1.03 -12.81
C ASN A 3 -5.69 -0.65 -11.33
N ILE A 4 -4.68 0.09 -10.88
CA ILE A 4 -4.76 0.80 -9.60
C ILE A 4 -5.92 1.79 -9.67
N GLN A 5 -6.87 1.69 -8.74
CA GLN A 5 -7.99 2.62 -8.63
C GLN A 5 -7.56 3.98 -8.06
N GLY A 6 -6.45 3.99 -7.31
CA GLY A 6 -5.87 5.19 -6.74
C GLY A 6 -4.64 4.88 -5.92
N PHE A 7 -3.78 5.88 -5.78
CA PHE A 7 -2.61 5.83 -4.91
C PHE A 7 -2.46 7.15 -4.15
N GLY A 8 -1.68 7.13 -3.08
CA GLY A 8 -1.30 8.33 -2.36
C GLY A 8 0.20 8.38 -2.06
N ILE A 9 0.69 9.58 -1.81
CA ILE A 9 2.09 9.85 -1.50
C ILE A 9 2.12 10.59 -0.18
N LYS A 10 2.85 10.08 0.80
CA LYS A 10 3.13 10.78 2.06
C LYS A 10 4.64 10.87 2.29
N ASN A 11 5.04 11.81 3.12
CA ASN A 11 6.43 11.98 3.55
C ASN A 11 7.41 12.06 2.36
N PHE A 12 7.06 12.80 1.32
CA PHE A 12 7.90 12.99 0.14
C PHE A 12 7.92 14.45 -0.31
N ARG A 13 9.11 15.07 -0.25
CA ARG A 13 9.34 16.47 -0.63
C ARG A 13 8.42 17.46 0.10
N SER A 14 7.37 17.93 -0.57
CA SER A 14 6.39 18.88 -0.01
C SER A 14 5.19 18.21 0.66
N PHE A 15 5.08 16.89 0.60
CA PHE A 15 4.00 16.12 1.21
C PHE A 15 4.42 15.67 2.61
N ASN A 16 3.61 16.02 3.61
CA ASN A 16 3.73 15.61 5.00
C ASN A 16 3.05 14.24 5.23
N GLU A 17 2.73 13.92 6.49
CA GLU A 17 2.05 12.69 6.91
C GLU A 17 0.62 12.55 6.35
N ASP A 18 -0.09 13.66 6.17
CA ASP A 18 -1.41 13.66 5.54
C ASP A 18 -1.31 13.28 4.06
N GLY A 19 -0.24 13.74 3.42
CA GLY A 19 0.12 13.43 2.05
C GLY A 19 -0.85 13.97 1.00
N VAL A 20 -0.88 13.31 -0.14
CA VAL A 20 -1.83 13.56 -1.22
C VAL A 20 -2.35 12.24 -1.76
N THR A 21 -3.64 12.15 -2.05
CA THR A 21 -4.25 10.97 -2.68
C THR A 21 -4.80 11.32 -4.06
N LEU A 22 -4.49 10.49 -5.04
CA LEU A 22 -5.08 10.47 -6.37
C LEU A 22 -6.01 9.26 -6.44
N ASP A 23 -7.31 9.53 -6.33
CA ASP A 23 -8.37 8.52 -6.35
C ASP A 23 -9.10 8.50 -7.69
N ASN A 24 -9.79 7.39 -7.98
CA ASN A 24 -10.61 7.19 -9.17
C ASN A 24 -9.86 7.38 -10.49
N LEU A 25 -8.62 6.87 -10.56
CA LEU A 25 -7.77 6.97 -11.74
C LEU A 25 -8.48 6.40 -12.97
N LYS A 26 -8.49 7.19 -14.04
CA LYS A 26 -9.02 6.81 -15.36
C LYS A 26 -7.89 6.37 -16.28
N LYS A 27 -8.24 5.99 -17.51
CA LYS A 27 -7.24 5.66 -18.55
C LYS A 27 -6.30 6.85 -18.83
N ILE A 28 -6.83 8.06 -18.76
CA ILE A 28 -6.09 9.32 -18.93
C ILE A 28 -6.38 10.17 -17.70
N ASN A 29 -5.34 10.66 -17.03
CA ASN A 29 -5.44 11.50 -15.84
C ASN A 29 -4.68 12.79 -16.08
N VAL A 30 -5.30 13.93 -15.79
CA VAL A 30 -4.67 15.25 -15.91
C VAL A 30 -4.53 15.86 -14.51
N ILE A 31 -3.30 16.20 -14.12
CA ILE A 31 -3.01 16.83 -12.82
C ILE A 31 -2.92 18.34 -13.02
N ILE A 32 -3.94 19.07 -12.56
CA ILE A 32 -4.03 20.53 -12.64
C ILE A 32 -3.95 21.19 -11.26
N GLY A 33 -3.54 22.45 -11.21
CA GLY A 33 -3.44 23.22 -9.96
C GLY A 33 -2.50 24.41 -10.09
N LYS A 34 -2.50 25.29 -9.07
CA LYS A 34 -1.63 26.48 -9.04
C LYS A 34 -0.14 26.12 -9.09
N ASN A 35 0.71 27.08 -9.47
CA ASN A 35 2.15 26.91 -9.37
C ASN A 35 2.56 26.57 -7.93
N ASN A 36 3.59 25.73 -7.79
CA ASN A 36 4.14 25.31 -6.50
C ASN A 36 3.19 24.47 -5.60
N CYS A 37 2.06 23.96 -6.11
CA CYS A 37 1.13 23.12 -5.32
C CYS A 37 1.51 21.62 -5.24
N GLY A 38 2.73 21.24 -5.66
CA GLY A 38 3.22 19.85 -5.56
C GLY A 38 3.00 18.94 -6.78
N LYS A 39 2.45 19.44 -7.90
CA LYS A 39 2.23 18.62 -9.13
C LYS A 39 3.51 17.92 -9.61
N SER A 40 4.61 18.67 -9.73
CA SER A 40 5.90 18.10 -10.14
C SER A 40 6.45 17.13 -9.10
N ASN A 41 6.06 17.23 -7.82
CA ASN A 41 6.49 16.28 -6.80
C ASN A 41 5.76 14.93 -6.92
N VAL A 42 4.50 14.91 -7.39
CA VAL A 42 3.83 13.66 -7.77
C VAL A 42 4.58 12.98 -8.91
N LEU A 43 4.88 13.71 -9.99
CA LEU A 43 5.60 13.15 -11.14
C LEU A 43 7.00 12.65 -10.76
N ARG A 44 7.74 13.45 -9.98
CA ARG A 44 9.06 13.06 -9.47
C ARG A 44 8.99 11.83 -8.58
N PHE A 45 7.95 11.70 -7.75
CA PHE A 45 7.76 10.50 -6.92
C PHE A 45 7.58 9.27 -7.81
N LEU A 46 6.66 9.33 -8.78
CA LEU A 46 6.40 8.21 -9.70
C LEU A 46 7.62 7.83 -10.53
N GLN A 47 8.35 8.82 -11.05
CA GLN A 47 9.61 8.60 -11.75
C GLN A 47 10.63 7.91 -10.85
N THR A 48 10.81 8.43 -9.62
CA THR A 48 11.74 7.84 -8.64
C THR A 48 11.33 6.42 -8.26
N LEU A 49 10.04 6.18 -8.07
CA LEU A 49 9.49 4.87 -7.74
C LEU A 49 9.76 3.89 -8.86
N ASN A 50 9.49 4.26 -10.12
CA ASN A 50 9.75 3.40 -11.27
C ASN A 50 11.24 3.07 -11.40
N SER A 51 12.13 4.06 -11.31
CA SER A 51 13.58 3.84 -11.37
C SER A 51 14.12 2.92 -10.29
N ASN A 52 13.41 2.77 -9.16
CA ASN A 52 13.81 1.94 -8.03
C ASN A 52 12.86 0.75 -7.80
N ILE A 53 11.96 0.45 -8.74
CA ILE A 53 10.83 -0.47 -8.50
C ILE A 53 11.28 -1.89 -8.15
N GLN A 54 12.42 -2.32 -8.70
CA GLN A 54 13.04 -3.62 -8.41
C GLN A 54 13.77 -3.64 -7.07
N GLU A 55 14.27 -2.50 -6.60
CA GLU A 55 15.10 -2.36 -5.40
C GLU A 55 14.55 -1.21 -4.53
N LEU A 56 13.31 -1.35 -4.05
CA LEU A 56 12.61 -0.31 -3.29
C LEU A 56 13.35 0.12 -2.01
N ASN A 57 14.19 -0.75 -1.45
CA ASN A 57 15.09 -0.41 -0.34
C ASN A 57 16.08 0.71 -0.70
N LYS A 58 16.45 0.87 -1.97
CA LYS A 58 17.32 1.94 -2.48
C LYS A 58 16.57 3.23 -2.82
N PHE A 59 15.25 3.28 -2.62
CA PHE A 59 14.48 4.50 -2.84
C PHE A 59 15.10 5.68 -2.07
N PRO A 60 15.36 6.83 -2.71
CA PRO A 60 16.21 7.85 -2.14
C PRO A 60 15.63 8.46 -0.87
N ASN A 61 16.44 8.37 0.19
CA ASN A 61 16.26 9.07 1.45
C ASN A 61 17.20 10.27 1.54
N ASP A 62 17.31 11.03 0.45
CA ASP A 62 18.22 12.17 0.35
C ASP A 62 17.99 13.21 1.45
N ILE A 63 19.07 13.81 1.95
CA ILE A 63 19.11 14.77 3.06
C ILE A 63 18.22 15.99 2.77
N GLN A 64 18.13 16.42 1.51
CA GLN A 64 17.22 17.48 1.07
C GLN A 64 15.75 17.16 1.35
N ASN A 65 15.39 15.87 1.37
CA ASN A 65 14.07 15.40 1.78
C ASN A 65 13.99 15.17 3.31
N GLN A 66 15.09 14.82 3.99
CA GLN A 66 15.09 14.49 5.41
C GLN A 66 14.79 15.68 6.32
N HIS A 67 15.27 16.90 5.99
CA HIS A 67 15.01 18.10 6.80
C HIS A 67 13.52 18.43 6.97
N ARG A 68 12.67 18.00 6.01
CA ARG A 68 11.20 18.15 6.09
C ARG A 68 10.48 16.90 6.58
N ARG A 69 11.13 15.73 6.54
CA ARG A 69 10.55 14.43 6.93
C ARG A 69 10.69 14.11 8.41
N ASN A 70 11.47 14.86 9.19
CA ASN A 70 11.78 14.51 10.58
C ASN A 70 12.26 13.04 10.73
N GLY A 71 13.04 12.55 9.76
CA GLY A 71 13.51 11.16 9.70
C GLY A 71 12.50 10.12 9.19
N GLN A 72 11.28 10.50 8.81
CA GLN A 72 10.26 9.57 8.31
C GLN A 72 10.55 9.09 6.89
N GLN A 73 10.19 7.84 6.61
CA GLN A 73 10.33 7.23 5.28
C GLN A 73 9.21 7.70 4.35
N ALA A 74 9.49 7.70 3.04
CA ALA A 74 8.46 7.93 2.04
C ALA A 74 7.44 6.79 2.07
N ILE A 75 6.16 7.15 1.98
CA ILE A 75 5.05 6.19 2.03
C ILE A 75 4.30 6.26 0.70
N LEU A 76 4.09 5.07 0.11
CA LEU A 76 3.14 4.85 -0.97
C LEU A 76 1.85 4.30 -0.35
N GLN A 77 0.76 5.05 -0.43
CA GLN A 77 -0.56 4.53 -0.13
C GLN A 77 -1.13 3.89 -1.39
N ILE A 78 -1.72 2.71 -1.29
CA ILE A 78 -2.44 2.07 -2.40
C ILE A 78 -3.84 1.64 -1.98
N LYS A 79 -4.76 1.64 -2.94
CA LYS A 79 -6.08 1.02 -2.80
C LYS A 79 -6.07 -0.38 -3.40
N ILE A 80 -6.41 -1.37 -2.58
CA ILE A 80 -6.51 -2.78 -2.98
C ILE A 80 -7.88 -3.31 -2.58
N LYS A 81 -8.55 -4.03 -3.50
CA LYS A 81 -9.79 -4.71 -3.17
C LYS A 81 -9.50 -5.94 -2.32
N GLY A 82 -10.32 -6.21 -1.30
CA GLY A 82 -10.05 -7.30 -0.35
C GLY A 82 -9.85 -8.66 -1.02
N GLU A 83 -10.56 -8.94 -2.13
CA GLU A 83 -10.39 -10.16 -2.94
C GLU A 83 -9.00 -10.34 -3.57
N GLU A 84 -8.22 -9.26 -3.70
CA GLU A 84 -6.86 -9.30 -4.25
C GLU A 84 -5.80 -9.57 -3.18
N LEU A 85 -6.20 -9.65 -1.90
CA LEU A 85 -5.30 -9.98 -0.81
C LEU A 85 -5.22 -11.51 -0.62
N PRO A 86 -4.10 -12.03 -0.08
CA PRO A 86 -3.99 -13.43 0.32
C PRO A 86 -4.99 -13.76 1.43
N VAL A 87 -6.13 -14.33 1.04
CA VAL A 87 -7.23 -14.72 1.93
C VAL A 87 -7.75 -16.09 1.52
N ASN A 88 -8.16 -16.89 2.50
CA ASN A 88 -8.81 -18.17 2.30
C ASN A 88 -10.31 -18.00 2.59
N GLN A 89 -11.10 -17.83 1.52
CA GLN A 89 -12.54 -17.61 1.64
C GLN A 89 -13.28 -18.83 2.20
N ASP A 90 -12.75 -20.04 2.02
CA ASP A 90 -13.35 -21.27 2.54
C ASP A 90 -13.31 -21.33 4.07
N GLN A 91 -12.44 -20.54 4.69
CA GLN A 91 -12.33 -20.41 6.15
C GLN A 91 -13.18 -19.28 6.71
N PHE A 92 -13.96 -18.58 5.88
CA PHE A 92 -14.85 -17.52 6.37
C PHE A 92 -15.97 -18.12 7.21
N HIS A 93 -15.85 -17.89 8.52
CA HIS A 93 -16.90 -18.20 9.47
C HIS A 93 -17.74 -16.95 9.73
N GLN A 94 -19.02 -17.15 9.99
CA GLN A 94 -19.90 -16.04 10.38
C GLN A 94 -19.36 -15.39 11.65
N ASN A 95 -19.10 -14.08 11.56
CA ASN A 95 -18.61 -13.29 12.68
C ASN A 95 -19.46 -12.04 12.82
N ARG A 96 -20.21 -11.93 13.92
CA ARG A 96 -21.08 -10.78 14.17
C ARG A 96 -20.32 -9.45 14.28
N LYS A 97 -19.01 -9.49 14.58
CA LYS A 97 -18.16 -8.30 14.74
C LYS A 97 -17.40 -7.93 13.47
N PHE A 98 -17.39 -8.79 12.45
CA PHE A 98 -16.65 -8.55 11.22
C PHE A 98 -17.34 -9.18 10.02
N ASP A 99 -17.68 -8.32 9.07
CA ASP A 99 -18.27 -8.75 7.82
C ASP A 99 -17.16 -9.06 6.80
N PHE A 100 -16.82 -10.35 6.70
CA PHE A 100 -15.81 -10.84 5.76
C PHE A 100 -16.20 -10.57 4.31
N GLN A 101 -17.48 -10.70 3.97
CA GLN A 101 -17.94 -10.48 2.60
C GLN A 101 -17.81 -9.02 2.22
N LYS A 102 -18.21 -8.12 3.12
CA LYS A 102 -17.99 -6.68 2.96
C LYS A 102 -16.50 -6.38 2.80
N PHE A 103 -15.64 -6.92 3.67
CA PHE A 103 -14.18 -6.73 3.56
C PHE A 103 -13.65 -7.16 2.19
N ILE A 104 -14.02 -8.33 1.68
CA ILE A 104 -13.57 -8.80 0.37
C ILE A 104 -14.09 -7.94 -0.78
N SER A 105 -15.34 -7.47 -0.69
CA SER A 105 -15.96 -6.67 -1.75
C SER A 105 -15.43 -5.23 -1.82
N GLU A 106 -14.88 -4.70 -0.73
CA GLU A 106 -14.48 -3.30 -0.62
C GLU A 106 -12.99 -3.05 -0.93
N TYR A 107 -12.68 -1.80 -1.29
CA TYR A 107 -11.31 -1.32 -1.43
C TYR A 107 -10.77 -0.81 -0.09
N HIS A 108 -9.58 -1.30 0.28
CA HIS A 108 -8.86 -0.92 1.48
C HIS A 108 -7.61 -0.13 1.13
N LYS A 109 -7.30 0.86 1.96
CA LYS A 109 -6.08 1.67 1.84
C LYS A 109 -4.96 1.01 2.65
N PHE A 110 -3.82 0.79 2.01
CA PHE A 110 -2.61 0.31 2.67
C PHE A 110 -1.49 1.30 2.48
N ASP A 111 -0.88 1.71 3.60
CA ASP A 111 0.33 2.52 3.61
C ASP A 111 1.55 1.59 3.57
N ILE A 112 2.42 1.82 2.58
CA ILE A 112 3.64 1.05 2.35
C ILE A 112 4.82 1.97 2.61
N SER A 113 5.60 1.65 3.64
CA SER A 113 6.91 2.26 3.82
C SER A 113 7.85 1.70 2.75
N ILE A 114 8.26 2.56 1.82
CA ILE A 114 8.91 2.12 0.57
C ILE A 114 10.25 1.42 0.85
N ASN A 115 11.10 2.03 1.69
CA ASN A 115 12.42 1.50 1.95
C ASN A 115 12.39 0.21 2.78
N SER A 116 11.58 0.17 3.84
CA SER A 116 11.43 -1.04 4.67
C SER A 116 10.55 -2.12 4.03
N GLN A 117 9.88 -1.81 2.92
CA GLN A 117 8.92 -2.68 2.25
C GLN A 117 7.93 -3.29 3.24
N SER A 118 7.36 -2.47 4.11
CA SER A 118 6.48 -2.92 5.20
C SER A 118 5.14 -2.23 5.15
N ILE A 119 4.09 -2.96 5.52
CA ILE A 119 2.74 -2.42 5.73
C ILE A 119 2.35 -2.45 7.20
N GLU A 120 1.33 -1.69 7.55
CA GLU A 120 0.56 -1.90 8.78
C GLU A 120 -0.69 -2.72 8.47
N LEU A 121 -1.00 -3.69 9.33
CA LEU A 121 -2.26 -4.41 9.24
C LEU A 121 -3.41 -3.52 9.74
N PRO A 122 -4.64 -3.72 9.25
CA PRO A 122 -5.80 -2.99 9.77
C PRO A 122 -5.94 -3.18 11.28
N LYS A 123 -6.12 -2.09 12.03
CA LYS A 123 -6.14 -2.10 13.51
C LYS A 123 -7.10 -3.14 14.11
N ILE A 124 -8.20 -3.43 13.41
CA ILE A 124 -9.19 -4.42 13.81
C ILE A 124 -8.59 -5.83 13.99
N PHE A 125 -7.52 -6.18 13.27
CA PHE A 125 -6.84 -7.46 13.39
C PHE A 125 -6.27 -7.69 14.80
N GLY A 126 -5.87 -6.62 15.50
CA GLY A 126 -5.41 -6.71 16.89
C GLY A 126 -6.52 -7.09 17.88
N THR A 127 -7.78 -7.04 17.47
CA THR A 127 -8.95 -7.45 18.27
C THR A 127 -9.45 -8.85 17.94
N PHE A 128 -8.89 -9.47 16.90
CA PHE A 128 -9.33 -10.79 16.45
C PHE A 128 -8.73 -11.91 17.28
N ASN A 129 -9.54 -12.93 17.53
CA ASN A 129 -9.06 -14.20 18.07
C ASN A 129 -8.45 -15.06 16.95
N GLN A 130 -7.90 -16.22 17.34
CA GLN A 130 -7.27 -17.17 16.42
C GLN A 130 -8.17 -17.55 15.24
N TYR A 131 -9.42 -17.94 15.49
CA TYR A 131 -10.36 -18.38 14.44
C TYR A 131 -10.70 -17.26 13.45
N GLN A 132 -10.77 -16.02 13.93
CA GLN A 132 -11.05 -14.85 13.09
C GLN A 132 -9.85 -14.46 12.21
N LEU A 133 -8.63 -14.84 12.59
CA LEU A 133 -7.40 -14.56 11.83
C LEU A 133 -7.04 -15.64 10.82
N LEU A 134 -7.47 -16.89 11.03
CA LEU A 134 -7.20 -18.01 10.13
C LEU A 134 -7.47 -17.68 8.65
N PRO A 135 -8.58 -16.99 8.28
CA PRO A 135 -8.88 -16.78 6.87
C PRO A 135 -7.97 -15.78 6.15
N PHE A 136 -7.10 -15.07 6.87
CA PHE A 136 -6.20 -14.07 6.27
C PHE A 136 -4.78 -14.61 6.06
N GLN A 137 -4.55 -15.89 6.29
CA GLN A 137 -3.27 -16.56 6.09
C GLN A 137 -3.45 -17.91 5.40
N GLN A 138 -2.36 -18.44 4.86
CA GLN A 138 -2.38 -19.65 4.02
C GLN A 138 -1.44 -20.76 4.52
N LYS A 139 -0.76 -20.55 5.64
CA LYS A 139 0.38 -21.39 6.06
C LYS A 139 0.02 -22.41 7.14
N TYR A 140 -0.85 -22.04 8.06
CA TYR A 140 -1.16 -22.81 9.26
C TYR A 140 -2.64 -23.16 9.32
N SER A 141 -2.97 -24.38 9.73
CA SER A 141 -4.33 -24.74 10.14
C SER A 141 -4.64 -24.26 11.56
N SER A 142 -3.60 -24.16 12.41
CA SER A 142 -3.65 -23.61 13.76
C SER A 142 -2.30 -22.99 14.12
N ALA A 143 -2.33 -21.83 14.78
CA ALA A 143 -1.17 -21.16 15.36
C ALA A 143 -1.66 -20.12 16.37
N GLY A 144 -0.80 -19.70 17.30
CA GLY A 144 -1.13 -18.61 18.21
C GLY A 144 -1.36 -17.27 17.48
N VAL A 145 -2.13 -16.37 18.09
CA VAL A 145 -2.51 -15.06 17.50
C VAL A 145 -1.30 -14.27 16.99
N SER A 146 -0.22 -14.19 17.77
CA SER A 146 1.00 -13.47 17.38
C SER A 146 1.62 -14.04 16.09
N GLN A 147 1.71 -15.37 15.99
CA GLN A 147 2.27 -16.04 14.81
C GLN A 147 1.36 -15.89 13.58
N LEU A 148 0.04 -15.91 13.77
CA LEU A 148 -0.91 -15.62 12.71
C LEU A 148 -0.75 -14.19 12.19
N LEU A 149 -0.72 -13.19 13.08
CA LEU A 149 -0.53 -11.78 12.70
C LEU A 149 0.78 -11.57 11.93
N THR A 150 1.88 -12.16 12.38
CA THR A 150 3.16 -12.11 11.66
C THR A 150 3.03 -12.73 10.26
N THR A 151 2.43 -13.91 10.15
CA THR A 151 2.25 -14.62 8.88
C THR A 151 1.36 -13.82 7.92
N ILE A 152 0.25 -13.26 8.40
CA ILE A 152 -0.65 -12.39 7.63
C ILE A 152 0.14 -11.19 7.12
N LYS A 153 0.88 -10.51 8.01
CA LYS A 153 1.68 -9.34 7.67
C LYS A 153 2.70 -9.64 6.57
N GLU A 154 3.46 -10.72 6.71
CA GLU A 154 4.45 -11.14 5.71
C GLU A 154 3.80 -11.46 4.36
N SER A 155 2.75 -12.28 4.36
CA SER A 155 2.05 -12.71 3.15
C SER A 155 1.44 -11.52 2.41
N TRP A 156 0.73 -10.65 3.14
CA TRP A 156 0.11 -9.46 2.56
C TRP A 156 1.16 -8.47 2.08
N THR A 157 2.23 -8.24 2.84
CA THR A 157 3.34 -7.38 2.40
C THR A 157 3.90 -7.86 1.07
N SER A 158 4.18 -9.17 0.95
CA SER A 158 4.70 -9.75 -0.29
C SER A 158 3.75 -9.54 -1.48
N ALA A 159 2.47 -9.88 -1.31
CA ALA A 159 1.45 -9.73 -2.37
C ALA A 159 1.28 -8.25 -2.79
N ILE A 160 1.24 -7.35 -1.81
CA ILE A 160 1.09 -5.91 -2.03
C ILE A 160 2.29 -5.33 -2.77
N ILE A 161 3.51 -5.64 -2.31
CA ILE A 161 4.74 -5.18 -2.97
C ILE A 161 4.83 -5.72 -4.40
N GLN A 162 4.47 -6.99 -4.61
CA GLN A 162 4.44 -7.55 -5.96
C GLN A 162 3.44 -6.83 -6.86
N LYS A 163 2.25 -6.49 -6.35
CA LYS A 163 1.27 -5.70 -7.09
C LYS A 163 1.79 -4.29 -7.42
N VAL A 164 2.46 -3.63 -6.48
CA VAL A 164 3.12 -2.33 -6.72
C VAL A 164 4.15 -2.47 -7.84
N ARG A 165 5.02 -3.48 -7.77
CA ARG A 165 6.02 -3.73 -8.83
C ARG A 165 5.38 -3.92 -10.19
N ASN A 166 4.38 -4.79 -10.28
CA ASN A 166 3.68 -5.08 -11.53
C ASN A 166 2.93 -3.86 -12.07
N THR A 167 2.44 -2.96 -11.20
CA THR A 167 1.68 -1.80 -11.68
C THR A 167 2.57 -0.65 -12.12
N PHE A 168 3.70 -0.45 -11.45
CA PHE A 168 4.55 0.71 -11.69
C PHE A 168 5.80 0.40 -12.52
N SER A 169 6.06 -0.85 -12.91
CA SER A 169 7.21 -1.24 -13.75
C SER A 169 7.21 -0.59 -15.13
N ASP A 170 6.02 -0.35 -15.67
CA ASP A 170 5.84 0.10 -17.06
C ASP A 170 5.55 1.61 -17.13
N LEU A 171 5.91 2.36 -16.09
CA LEU A 171 5.62 3.79 -16.02
C LEU A 171 6.55 4.58 -16.96
N ILE A 172 6.03 4.94 -18.13
CA ILE A 172 6.74 5.78 -19.09
C ILE A 172 6.67 7.24 -18.63
N TYR A 173 7.84 7.80 -18.31
CA TYR A 173 7.98 9.25 -18.08
C TYR A 173 8.50 9.91 -19.35
N ILE A 174 7.71 10.80 -19.93
CA ILE A 174 8.12 11.62 -21.07
C ILE A 174 8.50 13.00 -20.52
N PRO A 175 9.79 13.37 -20.49
CA PRO A 175 10.19 14.72 -20.12
C PRO A 175 9.67 15.73 -21.15
N HIS A 176 9.26 16.90 -20.66
CA HIS A 176 9.03 18.10 -21.47
C HIS A 176 10.24 19.01 -21.39
#